data_AF-A0AAW3MS99-F1
#
_entry.id   AF-A0AAW3MS99-F1
#
_cell.length_a   1.000
_cell.length_b   1.000
_cell.length_c   1.000
_cell.angle_alpha   90.00
_cell.angle_beta   90.00
_cell.angle_gamma   90.00
#
_symmetry.space_group_name_H-M   'P 1'
#
loop_
_entity.id
_entity.type
_entity.pdbx_description
1 polymer ?
#
loop_
_entity_poly.entity_id
_entity_poly.type
_entity_poly.pdbx_seq_one_letter_code
_entity_poly.pdbx_strand_id
1 'polypeptide(L)'
;MQAIKEANGNVTFILEGDDADMLVDFQRQAQHNIDHEVLASMLDHFGFLGNARYMPIMPVDIGALTDAPMFADEVMYLDDGSIKVTGDVWWYPAYEVDYFARKLRTEGKVTFTKATH
;
A
#
# COMPACT_ATOMS: atom_id res chain seq x y z
N MET A 1 2.73 13.82 -3.31
CA MET A 1 2.94 12.40 -3.71
C MET A 1 2.07 12.07 -4.91
N GLN A 2 2.65 11.37 -5.89
CA GLN A 2 1.97 10.86 -7.07
C GLN A 2 1.89 9.32 -7.06
N ALA A 3 0.82 8.76 -7.61
CA ALA A 3 0.71 7.33 -7.94
C ALA A 3 0.51 7.13 -9.45
N ILE A 4 1.43 6.40 -10.08
CA ILE A 4 1.45 6.10 -11.51
C ILE A 4 1.15 4.62 -11.73
N LYS A 5 0.10 4.31 -12.51
CA LYS A 5 -0.16 2.96 -13.02
C LYS A 5 0.70 2.76 -14.27
N GLU A 6 1.66 1.86 -14.19
CA GLU A 6 2.59 1.54 -15.29
C GLU A 6 1.92 0.69 -16.37
N ALA A 7 2.55 0.61 -17.56
CA ALA A 7 2.02 -0.16 -18.68
C ALA A 7 1.88 -1.67 -18.40
N ASN A 8 2.70 -2.22 -17.48
CA ASN A 8 2.63 -3.60 -17.00
C ASN A 8 1.53 -3.81 -15.93
N GLY A 9 0.81 -2.76 -15.54
CA GLY A 9 -0.22 -2.78 -14.52
C GLY A 9 0.28 -2.52 -13.10
N ASN A 10 1.59 -2.45 -12.85
CA ASN A 10 2.16 -2.12 -11.55
C ASN A 10 1.80 -0.68 -11.14
N VAL A 11 1.92 -0.39 -9.86
CA VAL A 11 1.70 0.96 -9.32
C VAL A 11 2.99 1.45 -8.67
N THR A 12 3.47 2.60 -9.14
CA THR A 12 4.64 3.27 -8.58
C THR A 12 4.20 4.54 -7.86
N PHE A 13 4.53 4.62 -6.56
CA PHE A 13 4.40 5.84 -5.77
C PHE A 13 5.69 6.65 -5.86
N ILE A 14 5.57 7.95 -6.00
CA ILE A 14 6.68 8.90 -6.09
C ILE A 14 6.43 10.03 -5.09
N LEU A 15 7.41 10.29 -4.23
CA LEU A 15 7.39 11.41 -3.29
C LEU A 15 7.58 12.72 -4.04
N GLU A 16 6.87 13.77 -3.61
CA GLU A 16 7.02 15.11 -4.14
C GLU A 16 7.34 16.07 -2.99
N GLY A 17 8.32 16.97 -3.18
CA GLY A 17 8.68 17.95 -2.15
C GLY A 17 9.10 17.30 -0.82
N ASP A 18 8.49 17.75 0.28
CA ASP A 18 8.89 17.43 1.66
C ASP A 18 8.15 16.20 2.24
N ASP A 19 7.48 15.40 1.39
CA ASP A 19 6.69 14.21 1.79
C ASP A 19 7.51 13.13 2.53
N ALA A 20 8.84 13.16 2.42
CA ALA A 20 9.74 12.16 2.98
C ALA A 20 9.74 12.11 4.52
N ASP A 21 9.55 13.25 5.18
CA ASP A 21 9.54 13.35 6.65
C ASP A 21 8.25 12.78 7.23
N MET A 22 7.12 12.90 6.52
CA MET A 22 5.84 12.32 6.94
C MET A 22 5.89 10.79 7.07
N LEU A 23 6.64 10.12 6.20
CA LEU A 23 6.83 8.67 6.30
C LEU A 23 7.52 8.24 7.60
N VAL A 24 8.40 9.09 8.16
CA VAL A 24 9.06 8.83 9.45
C VAL A 24 8.03 8.90 10.58
N ASP A 25 7.11 9.86 10.51
CA ASP A 25 6.09 10.02 11.53
C ASP A 25 5.08 8.87 11.51
N PHE A 26 4.68 8.39 10.33
CA PHE A 26 3.86 7.18 10.21
C PHE A 26 4.57 5.95 10.80
N GLN A 27 5.87 5.78 10.52
CA GLN A 27 6.66 4.68 11.09
C GLN A 27 6.74 4.76 12.63
N ARG A 28 6.81 5.96 13.21
CA ARG A 28 6.83 6.16 14.66
C ARG A 28 5.49 5.89 15.34
N GLN A 29 4.39 6.11 14.63
CA GLN A 29 3.04 5.90 15.14
C GLN A 29 2.59 4.45 15.04
N ALA A 30 3.19 3.67 14.15
CA ALA A 30 2.83 2.28 13.94
C ALA A 30 3.19 1.39 15.15
N GLN A 31 2.31 0.44 15.49
CA GLN A 31 2.41 -0.33 16.74
C GLN A 31 2.62 -1.84 16.56
N HIS A 32 1.98 -2.46 15.57
CA HIS A 32 1.98 -3.92 15.43
C HIS A 32 2.48 -4.37 14.07
N ASN A 33 1.92 -3.82 13.00
CA ASN A 33 2.19 -4.27 11.64
C ASN A 33 2.69 -3.09 10.80
N ILE A 34 3.94 -2.69 11.09
CA ILE A 34 4.50 -1.40 10.71
C ILE A 34 4.29 -1.11 9.22
N ASP A 35 4.57 -2.06 8.32
CA ASP A 35 4.40 -1.82 6.88
C ASP A 35 2.93 -1.65 6.47
N HIS A 36 2.02 -2.44 7.04
CA HIS A 36 0.59 -2.30 6.75
C HIS A 36 0.02 -0.99 7.28
N GLU A 37 0.38 -0.63 8.52
CA GLU A 37 -0.06 0.61 9.16
C GLU A 37 0.49 1.83 8.43
N VAL A 38 1.79 1.82 8.07
CA VAL A 38 2.40 2.91 7.29
C VAL A 38 1.78 3.00 5.90
N LEU A 39 1.47 1.89 5.25
CA LEU A 39 0.76 1.89 3.97
C LEU A 39 -0.62 2.53 4.11
N ALA A 40 -1.40 2.13 5.11
CA ALA A 40 -2.72 2.69 5.36
C ALA A 40 -2.66 4.20 5.63
N SER A 41 -1.77 4.64 6.52
CA SER A 41 -1.56 6.08 6.82
C SER A 41 -1.10 6.86 5.60
N MET A 42 -0.21 6.29 4.78
CA MET A 42 0.25 6.91 3.53
C MET A 42 -0.92 7.07 2.53
N LEU A 43 -1.71 6.01 2.32
CA LEU A 43 -2.84 6.05 1.40
C LEU A 43 -3.92 7.04 1.86
N ASP A 44 -4.15 7.16 3.16
CA ASP A 44 -5.07 8.15 3.75
C ASP A 44 -4.58 9.58 3.54
N HIS A 45 -3.36 9.85 4.01
CA HIS A 45 -2.79 11.19 4.05
C HIS A 45 -2.68 11.83 2.66
N PHE A 46 -2.29 11.03 1.65
CA PHE A 46 -2.18 11.51 0.27
C PHE A 46 -3.50 11.42 -0.51
N GLY A 47 -4.62 11.13 0.15
CA GLY A 47 -5.96 11.18 -0.42
C GLY A 47 -6.30 10.03 -1.37
N PHE A 48 -5.51 8.94 -1.38
CA PHE A 48 -5.82 7.76 -2.17
C PHE A 48 -7.02 6.99 -1.59
N LEU A 49 -7.17 6.96 -0.26
CA LEU A 49 -8.35 6.39 0.40
C LEU A 49 -9.59 7.27 0.27
N GLY A 50 -9.45 8.58 0.52
CA GLY A 50 -10.58 9.51 0.47
C GLY A 50 -11.27 9.58 -0.91
N ASN A 51 -10.54 9.22 -1.97
CA ASN A 51 -11.07 9.12 -3.34
C ASN A 51 -11.43 7.69 -3.76
N ALA A 52 -11.46 6.73 -2.83
CA ALA A 52 -11.67 5.30 -3.07
C ALA A 52 -10.80 4.73 -4.19
N ARG A 53 -9.57 5.25 -4.36
CA ARG A 53 -8.68 4.88 -5.46
C ARG A 53 -7.83 3.66 -5.11
N TYR A 54 -7.32 3.61 -3.88
CA TYR A 54 -6.54 2.50 -3.36
C TYR A 54 -6.92 2.28 -1.91
N MET A 55 -7.25 1.04 -1.56
CA MET A 55 -7.69 0.59 -0.25
C MET A 55 -6.66 -0.40 0.32
N PRO A 56 -6.08 -0.17 1.52
CA PRO A 56 -5.19 -1.15 2.12
C PRO A 56 -6.00 -2.42 2.39
N ILE A 57 -5.36 -3.56 2.15
CA ILE A 57 -5.91 -4.88 2.46
C ILE A 57 -4.85 -5.68 3.19
N MET A 58 -5.30 -6.66 3.95
CA MET A 58 -4.43 -7.64 4.58
C MET A 58 -4.29 -8.87 3.66
N PRO A 59 -3.15 -9.59 3.70
CA PRO A 59 -2.97 -10.84 2.97
C PRO A 59 -4.10 -11.86 3.21
N VAL A 60 -4.65 -11.91 4.42
CA VAL A 60 -5.78 -12.76 4.79
C VAL A 60 -7.05 -12.47 3.99
N ASP A 61 -7.27 -11.22 3.55
CA ASP A 61 -8.46 -10.82 2.79
C ASP A 61 -8.53 -11.46 1.40
N ILE A 62 -7.37 -11.93 0.90
CA ILE A 62 -7.25 -12.62 -0.40
C ILE A 62 -6.69 -14.04 -0.26
N GLY A 63 -6.57 -14.55 0.97
CA GLY A 63 -6.01 -15.88 1.24
C GLY A 63 -4.53 -16.04 0.86
N ALA A 64 -3.76 -14.94 0.84
CA ALA A 64 -2.33 -14.99 0.54
C ALA A 64 -1.52 -15.43 1.76
N LEU A 65 -0.51 -16.27 1.53
CA LEU A 65 0.42 -16.77 2.56
C LEU A 65 1.68 -15.90 2.63
N THR A 66 1.49 -14.61 2.88
CA THR A 66 2.56 -13.60 2.93
C THR A 66 2.24 -12.56 4.00
N ASP A 67 3.25 -11.81 4.42
CA ASP A 67 3.12 -10.62 5.28
C ASP A 67 3.41 -9.32 4.49
N ALA A 68 3.42 -9.39 3.16
CA ALA A 68 3.64 -8.22 2.32
C ALA A 68 2.55 -7.16 2.55
N PRO A 69 2.89 -5.86 2.60
CA PRO A 69 1.88 -4.81 2.54
C PRO A 69 1.22 -4.79 1.17
N MET A 70 -0.11 -4.73 1.14
CA MET A 70 -0.93 -4.83 -0.07
C MET A 70 -2.07 -3.80 -0.09
N PHE A 71 -2.53 -3.45 -1.28
CA PHE A 71 -3.73 -2.65 -1.48
C PHE A 71 -4.47 -3.08 -2.75
N ALA A 72 -5.74 -2.71 -2.85
CA ALA A 72 -6.58 -2.95 -4.01
C ALA A 72 -7.27 -1.67 -4.50
N ASP A 73 -7.72 -1.64 -5.76
CA ASP A 73 -8.49 -0.51 -6.31
C ASP A 73 -10.01 -0.67 -6.13
N GLU A 74 -10.47 -1.87 -5.78
CA GLU A 74 -11.88 -2.12 -5.46
C GLU A 74 -12.03 -3.17 -4.37
N VAL A 75 -12.75 -2.80 -3.31
CA VAL A 75 -13.11 -3.68 -2.18
C VAL A 75 -14.58 -3.51 -1.84
N MET A 76 -15.20 -4.58 -1.38
CA MET A 76 -16.58 -4.62 -0.91
C MET A 76 -16.60 -5.08 0.54
N TYR A 77 -17.26 -4.30 1.40
CA TYR A 77 -17.56 -4.75 2.76
C TYR A 77 -18.79 -5.64 2.74
N LEU A 78 -18.66 -6.85 3.29
CA LEU A 78 -19.75 -7.80 3.43
C LEU A 78 -20.55 -7.53 4.72
N ASP A 79 -21.74 -8.12 4.81
CA ASP A 79 -22.65 -7.93 5.94
C ASP A 79 -22.08 -8.42 7.28
N ASP A 80 -21.10 -9.32 7.24
CA ASP A 80 -20.37 -9.82 8.41
C ASP A 80 -19.18 -8.93 8.81
N GLY A 81 -18.97 -7.82 8.10
CA GLY A 81 -17.86 -6.89 8.29
C GLY A 81 -16.55 -7.31 7.64
N SER A 82 -16.50 -8.47 6.97
CA SER A 82 -15.31 -8.90 6.22
C SER A 82 -15.15 -8.12 4.90
N ILE A 83 -13.93 -8.11 4.39
CA ILE A 83 -13.59 -7.48 3.11
C ILE A 83 -13.57 -8.54 2.02
N LYS A 84 -14.27 -8.26 0.93
CA LYS A 84 -14.14 -8.98 -0.33
C LYS A 84 -13.44 -8.09 -1.35
N VAL A 85 -12.27 -8.51 -1.81
CA VAL A 85 -11.54 -7.80 -2.88
C VAL A 85 -12.16 -8.14 -4.24
N THR A 86 -12.58 -7.13 -5.00
CA THR A 86 -13.20 -7.28 -6.33
C THR A 86 -12.37 -6.71 -7.47
N GLY A 87 -11.37 -5.89 -7.15
CA GLY A 87 -10.50 -5.23 -8.11
C GLY A 87 -9.11 -5.85 -8.27
N ASP A 88 -8.21 -5.08 -8.86
CA ASP A 88 -6.79 -5.39 -8.98
C ASP A 88 -6.11 -5.30 -7.59
N VAL A 89 -5.16 -6.21 -7.33
CA VAL A 89 -4.34 -6.21 -6.11
C VAL A 89 -2.89 -5.86 -6.44
N TRP A 90 -2.26 -5.06 -5.57
CA TRP A 90 -0.83 -4.75 -5.62
C TRP A 90 -0.15 -5.06 -4.30
N TRP A 91 1.08 -5.55 -4.38
CA TRP A 91 1.88 -5.94 -3.22
C TRP A 91 3.33 -5.51 -3.35
N TYR A 92 4.00 -5.28 -2.21
CA TYR A 92 5.42 -4.93 -2.22
C TYR A 92 6.29 -6.19 -2.30
N PRO A 93 7.09 -6.38 -3.38
CA PRO A 93 7.75 -7.66 -3.63
C PRO A 93 8.93 -7.98 -2.71
N ALA A 94 9.60 -6.96 -2.17
CA ALA A 94 10.81 -7.13 -1.37
C ALA A 94 10.54 -7.06 0.15
N TYR A 95 9.30 -7.34 0.58
CA TYR A 95 8.85 -7.21 1.97
C TYR A 95 9.66 -8.04 2.99
N GLU A 96 10.29 -9.13 2.55
CA GLU A 96 11.10 -10.00 3.42
C GLU A 96 12.46 -9.42 3.79
N VAL A 97 12.94 -8.43 3.01
CA VAL A 97 14.32 -7.90 3.14
C VAL A 97 14.39 -6.39 3.30
N ASP A 98 13.30 -5.67 3.01
CA ASP A 98 13.25 -4.22 3.15
C ASP A 98 11.82 -3.72 3.44
N TYR A 99 11.73 -2.54 4.04
CA TYR A 99 10.47 -1.84 4.26
C TYR A 99 10.19 -0.91 3.09
N PHE A 100 9.00 -1.00 2.49
CA PHE A 100 8.67 -0.17 1.32
C PHE A 100 8.82 1.34 1.65
N ALA A 101 8.48 1.76 2.87
CA ALA A 101 8.60 3.13 3.33
C ALA A 101 10.06 3.61 3.41
N ARG A 102 10.99 2.72 3.77
CA ARG A 102 12.43 3.02 3.72
C ARG A 102 12.89 3.21 2.28
N LYS A 103 12.49 2.32 1.37
CA LYS A 103 12.81 2.42 -0.05
C LYS A 103 12.24 3.71 -0.66
N LEU A 104 10.97 3.99 -0.40
CA LEU A 104 10.30 5.21 -0.85
C LEU A 104 11.02 6.47 -0.38
N ARG A 105 11.45 6.54 0.89
CA ARG A 105 12.20 7.67 1.44
C ARG A 105 13.58 7.83 0.83
N THR A 106 14.27 6.73 0.55
CA THR A 106 15.67 6.76 0.07
C THR A 106 15.80 6.96 -1.43
N GLU A 107 14.90 6.35 -2.21
CA GLU A 107 14.91 6.41 -3.67
C GLU A 107 13.95 7.46 -4.23
N GLY A 108 13.09 8.05 -3.39
CA GLY A 108 12.02 8.96 -3.79
C GLY A 108 10.84 8.28 -4.49
N LYS A 109 10.91 6.95 -4.69
CA LYS A 109 9.86 6.15 -5.32
C LYS A 109 9.85 4.71 -4.84
N VAL A 110 8.71 4.05 -4.97
CA VAL A 110 8.58 2.61 -4.72
C VAL A 110 7.52 2.01 -5.63
N THR A 111 7.79 0.82 -6.15
CA THR A 111 6.87 0.11 -7.06
C THR A 111 6.26 -1.10 -6.35
N PHE A 112 4.94 -1.16 -6.37
CA PHE A 112 4.17 -2.33 -5.97
C PHE A 112 3.79 -3.14 -7.22
N THR A 113 3.95 -4.44 -7.13
CA THR A 113 3.73 -5.38 -8.24
C THR A 113 2.25 -5.76 -8.29
N LYS A 114 1.65 -5.70 -9.48
CA LYS A 114 0.29 -6.21 -9.68
C LYS A 114 0.26 -7.73 -9.50
N ALA A 115 -0.63 -8.22 -8.65
CA ALA A 115 -0.88 -9.65 -8.54
C ALA A 115 -1.44 -10.18 -9.87
N THR A 116 -0.88 -11.27 -10.36
CA THR A 116 -1.39 -11.98 -11.53
C THR A 116 -2.35 -13.06 -11.02
N HIS A 117 -3.59 -13.01 -11.48
CA HIS A 117 -4.56 -14.09 -11.31
C HIS A 117 -4.36 -15.17 -12.37
#